data_AF-A0A7V8WC60-F1
#
_entry.id   AF-A0A7V8WC60-F1
#
_cell.length_a   1.000
_cell.length_b   1.000
_cell.length_c   1.000
_cell.angle_alpha   90.00
_cell.angle_beta   90.00
_cell.angle_gamma   90.00
#
_symmetry.space_group_name_H-M   'P 1'
#
loop_
_entity.id
_entity.type
_entity.pdbx_description
1 polymer ?
#
loop_
_entity_poly.entity_id
_entity_poly.type
_entity_poly.pdbx_seq_one_letter_code
_entity_poly.pdbx_strand_id
1 'polypeptide(L)' 'MAFTVCPFCGIASDKAHDSQEACIDALQDEIDKTRELLAAVDAARSDETPAARRQDAQTT' A
#
# COMPACT_ATOMS: atom_id res chain seq x y z
N MET A 1 -14.58 -7.24 19.81
CA MET A 1 -13.68 -8.04 18.97
C MET A 1 -12.44 -8.35 19.81
N ALA A 2 -12.04 -9.61 19.89
CA ALA A 2 -10.84 -10.02 20.63
C ALA A 2 -9.66 -10.02 19.66
N PHE A 3 -8.60 -9.28 19.98
CA PHE A 3 -7.35 -9.30 19.23
C PHE A 3 -6.44 -10.38 19.82
N THR A 4 -5.91 -11.24 18.97
CA THR A 4 -4.93 -12.26 19.36
C THR A 4 -3.57 -11.89 18.81
N VAL A 5 -2.54 -12.00 19.66
CA VAL A 5 -1.16 -11.82 19.23
C VAL A 5 -0.68 -13.10 18.57
N CYS A 6 -0.26 -13.01 17.31
CA CYS A 6 0.35 -14.16 16.63
C CYS A 6 1.71 -14.50 17.26
N PRO A 7 1.96 -15.77 17.62
CA PRO A 7 3.23 -16.17 18.23
C PRO A 7 4.42 -16.17 17.26
N PHE A 8 4.19 -16.05 15.95
CA PHE A 8 5.24 -16.10 14.93
C PHE A 8 5.72 -14.69 14.52
N CYS A 9 4.80 -13.77 14.22
CA CYS A 9 5.15 -12.41 13.81
C CYS A 9 5.00 -11.35 14.92
N GLY A 10 4.38 -11.72 16.06
CA GLY A 10 4.17 -10.82 17.20
C GLY A 10 3.10 -9.73 16.96
N ILE A 11 2.37 -9.79 15.85
CA ILE A 11 1.35 -8.80 15.52
C ILE A 11 0.01 -9.17 16.16
N ALA A 12 -0.61 -8.19 16.82
CA ALA A 12 -1.98 -8.29 17.28
C ALA A 12 -2.93 -8.05 16.11
N SER A 13 -3.75 -9.04 15.76
CA SER A 13 -4.72 -8.94 14.67
C SER A 13 -6.09 -9.47 15.10
N ASP A 14 -7.12 -9.00 14.42
CA ASP A 14 -8.49 -9.51 14.48
C ASP A 14 -8.63 -10.84 13.71
N LYS A 15 -7.67 -11.16 12.84
CA LYS A 15 -7.56 -12.44 12.15
C LYS A 15 -6.62 -13.36 12.91
N ALA A 16 -7.14 -14.52 13.30
CA ALA A 16 -6.33 -15.60 13.83
C ALA A 16 -5.40 -16.14 12.73
N HIS A 17 -4.10 -16.13 13.00
CA HIS A 17 -3.05 -16.69 12.15
C HIS A 17 -1.95 -17.29 13.04
N ASP A 18 -2.37 -18.13 13.98
CA ASP A 18 -1.57 -18.69 15.07
C ASP A 18 -0.84 -20.00 14.70
N SER A 19 -0.88 -20.38 13.42
CA SER A 19 0.02 -21.39 12.83
C SER A 19 1.07 -20.70 11.96
N GLN A 20 2.21 -21.37 11.73
CA GLN A 20 3.28 -20.81 10.90
C GLN A 20 2.81 -20.57 9.46
N GLU A 21 2.07 -21.52 8.88
CA GLU A 21 1.52 -21.41 7.52
C GLU A 21 0.53 -20.26 7.42
N ALA A 22 -0.43 -20.16 8.34
CA ALA A 22 -1.40 -19.07 8.36
C ALA A 22 -0.72 -17.71 8.57
N CYS A 23 0.37 -17.64 9.35
CA CYS A 23 1.14 -16.42 9.53
C CYS A 23 1.85 -16.01 8.23
N ILE A 24 2.37 -16.97 7.46
CA ILE A 24 2.99 -16.70 6.16
C ILE A 24 1.94 -16.16 5.19
N ASP A 25 0.79 -16.83 5.09
CA ASP A 25 -0.31 -16.40 4.22
C ASP A 25 -0.80 -14.99 4.58
N ALA A 26 -0.98 -14.71 5.88
CA ALA A 26 -1.37 -13.38 6.34
C ALA A 26 -0.34 -12.30 5.98
N LEU A 27 0.95 -12.60 6.09
CA LEU A 27 2.00 -11.65 5.72
C LEU A 27 2.06 -11.42 4.20
N GLN A 28 1.79 -12.46 3.39
CA GLN A 28 1.72 -12.34 1.93
C GLN A 28 0.54 -11.45 1.52
N ASP A 29 -0.64 -11.65 2.12
CA ASP A 29 -1.80 -10.79 1.91
C ASP A 29 -1.48 -9.30 2.20
N GLU A 30 -0.78 -9.00 3.30
CA GLU A 30 -0.41 -7.63 3.65
C GLU A 30 0.64 -7.03 2.70
N ILE A 31 1.57 -7.85 2.21
CA ILE A 31 2.55 -7.45 1.19
C ILE A 31 1.83 -7.06 -0.10
N ASP A 32 0.88 -7.87 -0.56
CA ASP A 32 0.17 -7.62 -1.82
C ASP A 32 -0.73 -6.39 -1.72
N LYS A 33 -1.45 -6.19 -0.62
CA LYS A 33 -2.18 -4.93 -0.36
C LYS A 33 -1.25 -3.72 -0.36
N THR A 34 -0.09 -3.84 0.26
CA THR A 34 0.88 -2.72 0.30
C THR A 34 1.39 -2.40 -1.10
N ARG A 35 1.63 -3.40 -1.94
CA ARG A 35 2.01 -3.20 -3.36
C ARG A 35 0.91 -2.52 -4.15
N GLU A 36 -0.34 -2.91 -3.96
CA GLU A 36 -1.50 -2.26 -4.60
C GLU A 36 -1.61 -0.79 -4.19
N LEU A 37 -1.47 -0.49 -2.90
CA LEU A 37 -1.48 0.88 -2.39
C LEU A 37 -0.35 1.72 -2.98
N LEU A 38 0.86 1.18 -3.04
CA LEU A 38 2.01 1.86 -3.65
C LEU A 38 1.78 2.13 -5.15
N ALA A 39 1.27 1.15 -5.89
CA ALA A 39 0.94 1.32 -7.30
C ALA A 39 -0.12 2.40 -7.51
N ALA A 40 -1.13 2.47 -6.65
CA ALA A 40 -2.16 3.51 -6.70
C ALA A 40 -1.58 4.91 -6.40
N VAL A 41 -0.67 5.02 -5.43
CA VAL A 41 0.05 6.27 -5.12
C VAL A 41 0.93 6.71 -6.28
N ASP A 42 1.66 5.80 -6.91
CA ASP A 42 2.52 6.10 -8.06
C ASP A 42 1.70 6.55 -9.29
N ALA A 43 0.54 5.92 -9.52
CA ALA A 43 -0.39 6.33 -10.57
C ALA A 43 -0.96 7.73 -10.31
N ALA A 44 -1.42 8.01 -9.09
CA ALA A 44 -1.93 9.33 -8.69
C ALA A 44 -0.87 10.44 -8.86
N ARG A 45 0.39 10.15 -8.50
CA ARG A 45 1.51 11.08 -8.67
C ARG A 45 1.84 11.36 -10.14
N SER A 46 1.67 10.36 -11.01
CA SER A 46 1.96 10.49 -12.44
C SER A 46 0.85 11.27 -13.19
N ASP A 47 -0.38 11.22 -12.70
CA ASP A 47 -1.52 12.00 -13.22
C ASP A 47 -1.38 13.50 -12.89
N GLU A 48 -0.68 13.83 -11.79
CA GLU A 48 -0.31 15.20 -11.38
C GLU A 48 0.80 15.82 -12.27
N THR A 49 0.65 15.72 -13.60
CA THR A 49 1.44 16.55 -14.53
C THR A 49 1.05 18.01 -14.31
N PRO A 50 1.98 18.93 -13.94
CA PRO A 50 1.64 20.33 -13.80
C PRO A 50 1.30 20.92 -15.17
N ALA A 51 0.02 21.13 -15.43
CA ALA A 51 -0.48 21.88 -16.56
C ALA A 51 -0.22 23.38 -16.36
N ALA A 52 1.04 23.84 -16.35
CA ALA A 52 1.35 25.27 -16.34
C ALA A 52 2.79 25.59 -16.79
N ARG A 53 3.06 25.47 -18.09
CA ARG A 53 3.91 26.46 -18.77
C ARG A 53 3.49 26.59 -20.23
N ARG A 54 2.32 27.19 -20.44
CA ARG A 54 2.06 27.93 -21.67
C ARG A 54 3.05 29.10 -21.71
N GLN A 55 4.10 28.99 -22.54
CA GLN A 55 4.88 30.15 -22.94
C GLN A 55 4.09 30.89 -24.01
N ASP A 56 3.06 31.60 -23.54
CA ASP A 56 2.40 32.65 -24.29
C ASP A 56 3.25 33.92 -24.12
N ALA A 57 4.29 34.05 -24.95
CA ALA A 57 4.96 35.31 -25.26
C ALA A 57 5.66 35.09 -26.61
N GLN A 58 4.94 35.13 -27.74
CA GLN A 58 4.46 36.33 -28.43
C GLN A 58 5.61 37.28 -28.82
N THR A 59 5.96 37.23 -30.11
CA THR A 59 6.21 38.38 -31.00
C THR A 59 7.20 39.45 -30.53
N THR A 60 8.37 39.51 -31.18
CA THR A 60 8.83 40.62 -32.04
C THR A 60 10.14 40.23 -32.72
#